data_AF-A0A1G6CEF2-F1
#
_entry.id   AF-A0A1G6CEF2-F1
#
_cell.length_a   1.000
_cell.length_b   1.000
_cell.length_c   1.000
_cell.angle_alpha   90.00
_cell.angle_beta   90.00
_cell.angle_gamma   90.00
#
_symmetry.space_group_name_H-M   'P 1'
#
loop_
_entity.id
_entity.type
_entity.pdbx_description
1 polymer ?
#
loop_
_entity_poly.entity_id
_entity_poly.type
_entity_poly.pdbx_seq_one_letter_code
_entity_poly.pdbx_strand_id
1 'polypeptide(L)'
;MNQDKIMKRRMITAIVLLIITLIALVIFIALFVDESRRVQETYRRQFTTELRHVNEEISIYQKAEGDLDYHYTRITVYMANAGSYAFLIDNFTDKQIVINEISTCLIKYPQQMKGKLDDLQTAVSDILSDLDKGYEEAKTIYESLDLKGK
;
A
#
# COMPACT_ATOMS: atom_id res chain seq x y z
N MET A 1 -30.59 49.61 30.43
CA MET A 1 -30.55 48.16 30.16
C MET A 1 -29.71 47.49 31.25
N ASN A 2 -30.28 46.61 32.07
CA ASN A 2 -29.63 46.11 33.29
C ASN A 2 -28.46 45.14 32.97
N GLN A 3 -27.29 45.30 33.61
CA GLN A 3 -26.07 44.53 33.29
C GLN A 3 -26.28 43.01 33.42
N ASP A 4 -27.07 42.56 34.40
CA ASP A 4 -27.41 41.14 34.59
C ASP A 4 -28.11 40.50 33.38
N LYS A 5 -28.99 41.26 32.70
CA LYS A 5 -29.69 40.75 31.51
C LYS A 5 -28.73 40.59 30.33
N ILE A 6 -27.74 41.48 30.22
CA ILE A 6 -26.70 41.41 29.18
C ILE A 6 -25.80 40.21 29.44
N MET A 7 -25.40 39.97 30.69
CA MET A 7 -24.53 38.86 31.06
C MET A 7 -25.21 37.50 30.84
N LYS A 8 -26.48 37.35 31.24
CA LYS A 8 -27.27 36.14 30.97
C LYS A 8 -27.44 35.86 29.47
N ARG A 9 -27.69 36.90 28.66
CA ARG A 9 -27.81 36.75 27.20
C ARG A 9 -26.49 36.27 26.57
N ARG A 10 -25.36 36.85 26.99
CA ARG A 10 -24.02 36.43 26.53
C ARG A 10 -23.72 34.97 26.91
N MET A 11 -24.08 34.57 28.13
CA MET A 11 -23.91 33.19 28.60
C MET A 11 -24.74 32.20 27.78
N ILE A 12 -26.01 32.52 27.50
CA ILE A 12 -26.87 31.69 26.64
C ILE A 12 -26.29 31.60 25.23
N THR A 13 -25.85 32.72 24.64
CA THR A 13 -25.20 32.71 23.32
C THR A 13 -23.93 31.85 23.31
N ALA A 14 -23.09 31.93 24.35
CA ALA A 14 -21.90 31.10 24.46
C ALA A 14 -22.23 29.61 24.57
N ILE A 15 -23.27 29.23 25.34
CA ILE A 15 -23.73 27.85 25.44
C ILE A 15 -24.24 27.33 24.09
N VAL A 16 -25.05 28.13 23.39
CA VAL A 16 -25.56 27.75 22.05
C VAL A 16 -24.42 27.58 21.05
N LEU A 17 -23.45 28.50 21.03
CA LEU A 17 -22.27 28.38 20.18
C LEU A 17 -21.46 27.12 20.52
N LEU A 18 -21.24 26.84 21.81
CA LEU A 18 -20.54 25.63 22.24
C LEU A 18 -21.24 24.36 21.74
N ILE A 19 -22.57 24.29 21.84
CA ILE A 19 -23.36 23.14 21.36
C ILE A 19 -23.19 23.00 19.84
N ILE A 20 -23.31 24.09 19.08
CA ILE A 20 -23.14 24.06 17.61
C ILE A 20 -21.73 23.60 17.24
N THR A 21 -20.69 24.11 17.91
CA THR A 21 -19.30 23.72 17.67
C THR A 21 -19.06 22.25 18.02
N LEU A 22 -19.64 21.74 19.12
CA LEU A 22 -19.54 20.33 19.48
C LEU A 22 -20.20 19.42 18.43
N ILE A 23 -21.38 19.79 17.93
CA ILE A 23 -22.05 19.06 16.86
C ILE A 23 -21.19 19.06 15.59
N ALA A 24 -20.64 20.23 15.20
CA ALA A 24 -19.77 20.34 14.03
C ALA A 24 -18.51 19.49 14.17
N LEU A 25 -17.89 19.45 15.35
CA LEU A 25 -16.72 18.63 15.63
C LEU A 25 -17.03 17.13 15.48
N VAL A 26 -18.15 16.67 16.02
CA VAL A 26 -18.57 15.26 15.91
C VAL A 26 -18.79 14.87 14.44
N ILE A 27 -19.48 15.74 13.67
CA ILE A 27 -19.69 15.52 12.23
C ILE A 27 -18.35 15.46 11.50
N PHE A 28 -17.43 16.38 11.81
CA PHE A 28 -16.11 16.41 11.18
C PHE A 28 -15.29 15.15 11.46
N ILE A 29 -15.29 14.66 12.70
CA ILE A 29 -14.61 13.41 13.07
C ILE A 29 -15.21 12.24 12.30
N ALA A 30 -16.55 12.16 12.20
CA ALA A 30 -17.21 11.09 11.46
C ALA A 30 -16.83 11.11 9.96
N LEU A 31 -16.86 12.28 9.33
CA LEU A 31 -16.44 12.46 7.93
C LEU A 31 -14.96 12.14 7.72
N PHE A 32 -14.10 12.53 8.67
CA PHE A 32 -12.67 12.23 8.60
C PHE A 32 -12.41 10.72 8.67
N VAL A 33 -13.09 10.00 9.56
CA VAL A 33 -12.95 8.54 9.68
C VAL A 33 -13.45 7.84 8.41
N ASP A 34 -14.58 8.28 7.86
CA ASP A 34 -15.14 7.73 6.62
C ASP A 34 -14.19 7.94 5.43
N GLU A 35 -13.70 9.17 5.25
CA GLU A 35 -12.74 9.49 4.19
C GLU A 35 -11.43 8.71 4.37
N SER A 36 -10.92 8.61 5.60
CA SER A 36 -9.69 7.84 5.89
C SER A 36 -9.83 6.37 5.49
N ARG A 37 -10.99 5.75 5.77
CA ARG A 37 -11.26 4.37 5.34
C ARG A 37 -11.29 4.24 3.82
N ARG A 38 -12.00 5.15 3.14
CA ARG A 38 -12.08 5.16 1.68
C ARG A 38 -10.72 5.30 1.00
N VAL A 39 -9.86 6.15 1.56
CA VAL A 39 -8.48 6.32 1.08
C VAL A 39 -7.67 5.04 1.30
N GLN A 40 -7.76 4.41 2.46
CA GLN A 40 -7.09 3.13 2.75
C GLN A 40 -7.55 2.00 1.82
N GLU A 41 -8.86 1.91 1.52
CA GLU A 41 -9.39 0.97 0.52
C GLU A 41 -8.82 1.23 -0.88
N THR A 42 -8.65 2.50 -1.24
CA THR A 42 -8.07 2.89 -2.52
C THR A 42 -6.61 2.46 -2.61
N TYR A 43 -5.81 2.70 -1.57
CA TYR A 43 -4.40 2.26 -1.56
C TYR A 43 -4.27 0.75 -1.63
N ARG A 44 -5.11 -0.01 -0.90
CA ARG A 44 -5.16 -1.48 -0.98
C ARG A 44 -5.52 -1.94 -2.38
N ARG A 45 -6.53 -1.33 -3.02
CA ARG A 45 -6.90 -1.65 -4.39
C ARG A 45 -5.76 -1.40 -5.36
N GLN A 46 -5.08 -0.26 -5.27
CA GLN A 46 -3.96 0.05 -6.16
C GLN A 46 -2.78 -0.90 -5.93
N PHE A 47 -2.44 -1.21 -4.68
CA PHE A 47 -1.46 -2.23 -4.35
C PHE A 47 -1.76 -3.59 -5.01
N THR A 48 -2.99 -4.08 -4.87
CA THR A 48 -3.44 -5.33 -5.51
C THR A 48 -3.39 -5.24 -7.04
N THR A 49 -3.75 -4.10 -7.63
CA THR A 49 -3.68 -3.89 -9.08
C THR A 49 -2.24 -3.97 -9.59
N GLU A 50 -1.30 -3.29 -8.94
CA GLU A 50 0.11 -3.34 -9.33
C GLU A 50 0.68 -4.76 -9.20
N LEU A 51 0.34 -5.49 -8.14
CA LEU A 51 0.71 -6.91 -8.00
C LEU A 51 0.10 -7.80 -9.09
N ARG A 52 -1.13 -7.52 -9.52
CA ARG A 52 -1.73 -8.21 -10.67
C ARG A 52 -0.93 -7.95 -11.94
N HIS A 53 -0.52 -6.71 -12.17
CA HIS A 53 0.34 -6.36 -13.30
C HIS A 53 1.70 -7.05 -13.24
N VAL A 54 2.31 -7.20 -12.05
CA VAL A 54 3.53 -8.01 -11.88
C VAL A 54 3.29 -9.45 -12.36
N ASN A 55 2.22 -10.09 -11.90
CA ASN A 55 1.92 -11.49 -12.24
C ASN A 55 1.61 -11.68 -13.75
N GLU A 56 0.82 -10.77 -14.32
CA GLU A 56 0.53 -10.73 -15.76
C GLU A 56 1.81 -10.53 -16.58
N GLU A 57 2.67 -9.61 -16.16
CA GLU A 57 3.90 -9.29 -16.89
C GLU A 57 4.93 -10.41 -16.81
N ILE A 58 5.03 -11.13 -15.67
CA ILE A 58 5.84 -12.34 -15.57
C ILE A 58 5.34 -13.41 -16.55
N SER A 59 4.03 -13.62 -16.64
CA SER A 59 3.43 -14.56 -17.61
C SER A 59 3.78 -14.19 -19.05
N ILE A 60 3.83 -12.90 -19.36
CA ILE A 60 4.21 -12.40 -20.68
C ILE A 60 5.71 -12.63 -20.90
N TYR A 61 6.56 -12.25 -19.95
CA TYR A 61 8.01 -12.46 -20.00
C TYR A 61 8.37 -13.92 -20.29
N GLN A 62 7.71 -14.88 -19.63
CA GLN A 62 7.95 -16.32 -19.81
C GLN A 62 7.57 -16.83 -21.21
N LYS A 63 6.56 -16.21 -21.84
CA LYS A 63 6.04 -16.60 -23.16
C LYS A 63 6.66 -15.80 -24.31
N ALA A 64 7.40 -14.74 -24.01
CA ALA A 64 7.94 -13.84 -25.00
C ALA A 64 9.13 -14.47 -25.73
N GLU A 65 9.17 -14.30 -27.06
CA GLU A 65 10.29 -14.73 -27.91
C GLU A 65 11.34 -13.61 -28.10
N GLY A 66 11.11 -12.43 -27.52
CA GLY A 66 11.95 -11.23 -27.63
C GLY A 66 11.56 -10.18 -26.59
N ASP A 67 12.28 -9.05 -26.55
CA ASP A 67 12.01 -7.91 -25.65
C ASP A 67 11.97 -8.26 -24.15
N LEU A 68 12.69 -9.31 -23.75
CA LEU A 68 12.76 -9.77 -22.36
C LEU A 68 13.20 -8.65 -21.40
N ASP A 69 14.14 -7.81 -21.80
CA ASP A 69 14.58 -6.69 -20.96
C ASP A 69 13.49 -5.62 -20.76
N TYR A 70 12.62 -5.41 -21.75
CA TYR A 70 11.47 -4.51 -21.61
C TYR A 70 10.45 -5.08 -20.62
N HIS A 71 10.08 -6.34 -20.78
CA HIS A 71 9.15 -7.03 -19.88
C HIS A 71 9.70 -7.11 -18.44
N TYR A 72 11.00 -7.41 -18.29
CA TYR A 72 11.67 -7.39 -17.00
C TYR A 72 11.64 -5.99 -16.36
N THR A 73 11.90 -4.94 -17.15
CA THR A 73 11.79 -3.55 -16.67
C THR A 73 10.38 -3.25 -16.18
N ARG A 74 9.33 -3.67 -16.91
CA ARG A 74 7.94 -3.49 -16.48
C ARG A 74 7.63 -4.21 -15.17
N ILE A 75 8.11 -5.44 -14.99
CA ILE A 75 8.01 -6.18 -13.72
C ILE A 75 8.61 -5.34 -12.58
N THR A 76 9.81 -4.79 -12.77
CA THR A 76 10.47 -3.97 -11.75
C THR A 76 9.67 -2.71 -11.40
N VAL A 77 9.08 -2.05 -12.40
CA VAL A 77 8.27 -0.84 -12.23
C VAL A 77 6.98 -1.14 -11.47
N TYR A 78 6.24 -2.17 -11.88
CA TYR A 78 5.00 -2.56 -11.18
C TYR A 78 5.27 -2.97 -9.74
N MET A 79 6.38 -3.68 -9.48
CA MET A 79 6.75 -4.03 -8.11
C MET A 79 7.14 -2.80 -7.27
N ALA A 80 7.85 -1.83 -7.85
CA ALA A 80 8.17 -0.57 -7.17
C ALA A 80 6.90 0.28 -6.88
N ASN A 81 5.94 0.30 -7.80
CA ASN A 81 4.65 0.95 -7.58
C ASN A 81 3.86 0.25 -6.47
N ALA A 82 3.83 -1.09 -6.45
CA ALA A 82 3.24 -1.86 -5.36
C ALA A 82 3.88 -1.47 -4.02
N GLY A 83 5.22 -1.37 -3.94
CA GLY A 83 5.92 -0.88 -2.74
C GLY A 83 5.50 0.53 -2.31
N SER A 84 5.28 1.43 -3.29
CA SER A 84 4.81 2.80 -3.02
C SER A 84 3.41 2.84 -2.43
N TYR A 85 2.48 2.00 -2.91
CA TYR A 85 1.16 1.89 -2.31
C TYR A 85 1.19 1.17 -0.97
N ALA A 86 2.02 0.12 -0.81
CA ALA A 86 2.21 -0.58 0.45
C ALA A 86 2.67 0.36 1.58
N PHE A 87 3.51 1.35 1.28
CA PHE A 87 3.91 2.40 2.23
C PHE A 87 2.74 3.26 2.74
N LEU A 88 1.71 3.47 1.93
CA LEU A 88 0.55 4.31 2.27
C LEU A 88 -0.53 3.53 3.05
N ILE A 89 -0.41 2.21 3.14
CA ILE A 89 -1.40 1.37 3.81
C ILE A 89 -1.10 1.32 5.32
N ASP A 90 -2.12 1.60 6.13
CA ASP A 90 -2.01 1.56 7.59
C ASP A 90 -1.77 0.13 8.08
N ASN A 91 -0.89 -0.01 9.08
CA ASN A 91 -0.52 -1.29 9.73
C ASN A 91 0.01 -2.34 8.74
N PHE A 92 0.79 -1.92 7.74
CA PHE A 92 1.29 -2.79 6.67
C PHE A 92 2.81 -2.94 6.65
N THR A 93 3.51 -2.47 7.70
CA THR A 93 4.97 -2.33 7.73
C THR A 93 5.73 -3.63 7.41
N ASP A 94 5.37 -4.75 8.03
CA ASP A 94 6.09 -6.02 7.81
C ASP A 94 5.95 -6.51 6.36
N LYS A 95 4.73 -6.41 5.81
CA LYS A 95 4.42 -6.75 4.41
C LYS A 95 5.13 -5.80 3.45
N GLN A 96 5.15 -4.50 3.77
CA GLN A 96 5.84 -3.47 3.00
C GLN A 96 7.36 -3.74 2.91
N ILE A 97 7.99 -4.19 4.00
CA ILE A 97 9.42 -4.52 4.00
C ILE A 97 9.70 -5.60 2.95
N VAL A 98 8.94 -6.70 2.96
CA VAL A 98 9.12 -7.81 2.01
C VAL A 98 8.95 -7.33 0.56
N ILE A 99 7.90 -6.55 0.28
CA ILE A 99 7.66 -5.99 -1.06
C ILE A 99 8.83 -5.10 -1.52
N ASN A 100 9.36 -4.27 -0.63
CA ASN A 100 10.49 -3.39 -0.92
C ASN A 100 11.81 -4.15 -1.10
N GLU A 101 12.04 -5.22 -0.34
CA GLU A 101 13.19 -6.11 -0.49
C GLU A 101 13.17 -6.77 -1.88
N ILE A 102 12.02 -7.31 -2.30
CA ILE A 102 11.87 -7.89 -3.65
C ILE A 102 12.04 -6.82 -4.72
N SER A 103 11.39 -5.66 -4.60
CA SER A 103 11.56 -4.56 -5.55
C SER A 103 13.03 -4.16 -5.70
N THR A 104 13.75 -4.05 -4.58
CA THR A 104 15.19 -3.77 -4.56
C THR A 104 15.99 -4.87 -5.25
N CYS A 105 15.65 -6.13 -5.02
CA CYS A 105 16.37 -7.26 -5.61
C CYS A 105 16.15 -7.37 -7.12
N LEU A 106 14.94 -7.09 -7.60
CA LEU A 106 14.64 -7.00 -9.03
C LEU A 106 15.55 -5.98 -9.74
N ILE A 107 15.85 -4.87 -9.07
CA ILE A 107 16.69 -3.80 -9.62
C ILE A 107 18.19 -4.13 -9.47
N LYS A 108 18.63 -4.56 -8.29
CA LYS A 108 20.06 -4.73 -7.97
C LYS A 108 20.66 -6.06 -8.42
N TYR A 109 19.85 -7.13 -8.44
CA TYR A 109 20.30 -8.49 -8.75
C TYR A 109 19.51 -9.09 -9.93
N PRO A 110 19.43 -8.41 -11.09
CA PRO A 110 18.53 -8.81 -12.15
C PRO A 110 18.83 -10.20 -12.72
N GLN A 111 20.11 -10.60 -12.76
CA GLN A 111 20.49 -11.92 -13.25
C GLN A 111 19.99 -13.06 -12.34
N GLN A 112 20.09 -12.89 -11.02
CA GLN A 112 19.57 -13.89 -10.06
C GLN A 112 18.03 -13.90 -10.07
N MET A 113 17.42 -12.72 -10.12
CA MET A 113 15.96 -12.59 -10.11
C MET A 113 15.28 -13.10 -11.38
N LYS A 114 15.91 -12.96 -12.55
CA LYS A 114 15.42 -13.56 -13.81
C LYS A 114 15.23 -15.08 -13.67
N GLY A 115 16.09 -15.76 -12.89
CA GLY A 115 15.96 -17.19 -12.60
C GLY A 115 14.96 -17.55 -11.49
N LYS A 116 14.32 -16.55 -10.86
CA LYS A 116 13.38 -16.68 -9.73
C LYS A 116 11.98 -16.17 -10.07
N LEU A 117 11.71 -15.82 -11.33
CA LEU A 117 10.44 -15.20 -11.73
C LEU A 117 9.23 -16.14 -11.51
N ASP A 118 9.40 -17.44 -11.66
CA ASP A 118 8.35 -18.43 -11.40
C ASP A 118 7.98 -18.45 -9.91
N ASP A 119 8.98 -18.52 -9.03
CA ASP A 119 8.79 -18.45 -7.58
C ASP A 119 8.11 -17.13 -7.19
N LEU A 120 8.56 -16.02 -7.78
CA LEU A 120 7.99 -14.70 -7.53
C LEU A 120 6.53 -14.63 -7.99
N GLN A 121 6.21 -15.24 -9.14
CA GLN A 121 4.86 -15.30 -9.65
C GLN A 121 3.92 -16.04 -8.70
N THR A 122 4.37 -17.18 -8.14
CA THR A 122 3.63 -17.93 -7.13
C THR A 122 3.41 -17.08 -5.88
N ALA A 123 4.46 -16.48 -5.33
CA ALA A 123 4.37 -15.65 -4.14
C ALA A 123 3.38 -14.48 -4.34
N VAL A 124 3.46 -13.79 -5.49
CA VAL A 124 2.53 -12.71 -5.83
C VAL A 124 1.10 -13.22 -6.01
N SER A 125 0.90 -14.38 -6.64
CA SER A 125 -0.42 -15.00 -6.78
C SER A 125 -1.05 -15.35 -5.44
N ASP A 126 -0.25 -15.83 -4.50
CA ASP A 126 -0.70 -16.18 -3.15
C ASP A 126 -1.00 -14.93 -2.32
N ILE A 127 -0.22 -13.85 -2.48
CA ILE A 127 -0.56 -12.52 -1.90
C ILE A 127 -1.90 -12.02 -2.45
N LEU A 128 -2.12 -12.11 -3.77
CA LEU A 128 -3.36 -11.68 -4.42
C LEU A 128 -4.57 -12.54 -4.02
N SER A 129 -4.33 -13.74 -3.53
CA SER A 129 -5.34 -14.67 -3.01
C SER A 129 -5.55 -14.54 -1.50
N ASP A 130 -4.99 -13.50 -0.89
CA ASP A 130 -5.01 -13.24 0.56
C ASP A 130 -4.47 -14.40 1.41
N LEU A 131 -3.51 -15.17 0.87
CA LEU A 131 -2.84 -16.25 1.59
C LEU A 131 -1.59 -15.70 2.30
N ASP A 132 -1.54 -15.85 3.63
CA ASP A 132 -0.43 -15.34 4.46
C ASP A 132 0.94 -15.87 3.98
N LYS A 133 0.99 -17.09 3.44
CA LYS A 133 2.21 -17.72 2.93
C LYS A 133 2.87 -16.95 1.77
N GLY A 134 2.12 -16.15 1.00
CA GLY A 134 2.69 -15.45 -0.15
C GLY A 134 3.80 -14.45 0.23
N TYR A 135 3.70 -13.81 1.40
CA TYR A 135 4.77 -12.94 1.90
C TYR A 135 5.98 -13.73 2.41
N GLU A 136 5.77 -14.91 3.00
CA GLU A 136 6.86 -15.79 3.44
C GLU A 136 7.61 -16.41 2.24
N GLU A 137 6.88 -16.77 1.19
CA GLU A 137 7.44 -17.23 -0.08
C GLU A 137 8.28 -16.13 -0.74
N ALA A 138 7.75 -14.90 -0.80
CA ALA A 138 8.50 -13.74 -1.29
C ALA A 138 9.78 -13.50 -0.46
N LYS A 139 9.68 -13.58 0.87
CA LYS A 139 10.83 -13.44 1.75
C LYS A 139 11.88 -14.53 1.51
N THR A 140 11.45 -15.77 1.28
CA THR A 140 12.34 -16.90 0.96
C THR A 140 13.12 -16.66 -0.33
N ILE A 141 12.49 -16.03 -1.34
CA ILE A 141 13.18 -15.63 -2.57
C ILE A 141 14.32 -14.67 -2.24
N TYR A 142 14.03 -13.61 -1.49
CA TYR A 142 15.03 -12.63 -1.06
C TYR A 142 16.19 -13.28 -0.29
N GLU A 143 15.88 -14.13 0.70
CA GLU A 143 16.90 -14.82 1.51
C GLU A 143 17.77 -15.79 0.70
N SER A 144 17.25 -16.28 -0.43
CA SER A 144 17.99 -17.18 -1.32
C SER A 144 19.03 -16.48 -2.22
N LEU A 145 19.01 -15.14 -2.28
CA LEU A 145 19.92 -14.37 -3.14
C LEU A 145 21.28 -14.19 -2.48
N ASP A 146 22.34 -14.26 -3.28
CA ASP A 146 23.65 -13.82 -2.82
C ASP A 146 23.76 -12.29 -2.94
N LEU A 147 23.43 -11.62 -1.84
CA LEU A 147 23.48 -10.16 -1.71
C LEU A 147 24.90 -9.61 -1.49
N LYS A 148 25.89 -10.48 -1.22
CA LYS A 148 27.27 -10.07 -0.92
C LYS A 148 28.23 -10.29 -2.09
N GLY A 149 27.78 -10.95 -3.16
CA GLY A 149 28.53 -11.12 -4.41
C GLY A 149 29.82 -11.90 -4.20
N LYS A 150 29.71 -13.17 -3.80
CA LYS A 150 30.84 -14.12 -3.82
C LYS A 150 30.91 -14.89 -5.12
#